data_AF-A0A6V1R0K4-F1
#
_entry.id   AF-A0A6V1R0K4-F1
#
_cell.length_a   1.000
_cell.length_b   1.000
_cell.length_c   1.000
_cell.angle_alpha   90.00
_cell.angle_beta   90.00
_cell.angle_gamma   90.00
#
_symmetry.space_group_name_H-M   'P 1'
#
loop_
_entity.id
_entity.type
_entity.pdbx_description
1 polymer ?
#
loop_
_entity_poly.entity_id
_entity_poly.type
_entity_poly.pdbx_seq_one_letter_code
_entity_poly.pdbx_strand_id
1 'polypeptide(L)'
;ELKRGLIAAGQFSPTKGRTARYHHLKTVYERQRDRIFSEDAVTVQSFARAVLAKKAARHLKQRVRERLRREAAAVRIQAFQRVNAAKALADSRRDAQVLLERQAKREADAKQKVSVLLSARHRGNTARTEYARNIFAIVLVQKYARMWNAQRLLAAMKKDRQAELIAWAEGRRQDGAATKVQSLFRGRRTRQATRAQLEKRRALAALLRLEAALVIQCAYRCKLARDRVARRRELAERAQEEEDLERRVEELLPEYHHTQQRELQVVRIQGQFRVKRARAEKAARRILADRREEDEAEARRHAAARAIQRIYRGRQTLLWYRGNYQALVAEREAGRRCVECEARYATRACHVCQDKYCDTCWTVIHAKGNKQYHTYDGTYSELYRFHDLEDPAAAAGTGYAEQGGYNHTGQYDGGYDSTGQFGSTAALTADFTEGYNTSSLEGHDQTQEYQVVDGIQQSGSWVQQFDSNAGSTYWYNSETGEASWIDPNKNHIQ
;
A
#
# COMPACT_ATOMS: atom_id res chain seq x y z
N GLU A 1 -4.83 -11.17 -46.65
CA GLU A 1 -5.50 -9.89 -47.03
C GLU A 1 -4.54 -8.72 -47.22
N LEU A 2 -3.55 -8.49 -46.33
CA LEU A 2 -2.48 -7.47 -46.49
C LEU A 2 -1.78 -7.47 -47.88
N LYS A 3 -1.51 -8.65 -48.44
CA LYS A 3 -0.90 -8.79 -49.78
C LYS A 3 -1.83 -8.37 -50.93
N ARG A 4 -3.16 -8.44 -50.74
CA ARG A 4 -4.15 -7.98 -51.73
C ARG A 4 -4.36 -6.46 -51.64
N GLY A 5 -4.30 -5.87 -50.44
CA GLY A 5 -4.39 -4.42 -50.25
C GLY A 5 -3.21 -3.64 -50.86
N LEU A 6 -1.99 -4.16 -50.77
CA LEU A 6 -0.79 -3.51 -51.33
C LEU A 6 -0.70 -3.58 -52.87
N ILE A 7 -1.37 -4.54 -53.51
CA ILE A 7 -1.43 -4.65 -54.97
C ILE A 7 -2.48 -3.69 -55.53
N ALA A 8 -3.59 -3.47 -54.82
CA ALA A 8 -4.65 -2.55 -55.24
C ALA A 8 -4.24 -1.07 -55.20
N ALA A 9 -3.24 -0.69 -54.38
CA ALA A 9 -2.78 0.70 -54.24
C ALA A 9 -1.77 1.16 -55.31
N GLY A 10 -1.46 0.35 -56.32
CA GLY A 10 -0.55 0.74 -57.42
C GLY A 10 0.94 0.92 -57.04
N GLN A 11 1.33 0.67 -55.79
CA GLN A 11 2.70 0.86 -55.31
C GLN A 11 3.63 -0.34 -55.59
N PHE A 12 3.21 -1.31 -56.41
CA PHE A 12 3.95 -2.56 -56.64
C PHE A 12 4.19 -2.81 -58.13
N SER A 13 5.41 -2.53 -58.59
CA SER A 13 5.91 -2.99 -59.90
C SER A 13 6.56 -4.38 -59.77
N PRO A 14 6.28 -5.37 -60.65
CA PRO A 14 6.73 -6.75 -60.49
C PRO A 14 8.23 -6.99 -60.68
N THR A 15 8.99 -5.99 -61.14
CA THR A 15 10.37 -6.18 -61.64
C THR A 15 11.48 -5.77 -60.69
N LYS A 16 11.19 -5.16 -59.53
CA LYS A 16 12.23 -4.80 -58.54
C LYS A 16 12.59 -6.01 -57.67
N GLY A 17 13.87 -6.37 -57.71
CA GLY A 17 14.45 -7.65 -57.28
C GLY A 17 14.17 -8.12 -55.85
N ARG A 18 14.27 -9.44 -55.66
CA ARG A 18 13.98 -10.19 -54.42
C ARG A 18 14.59 -9.59 -53.14
N THR A 19 15.72 -8.89 -53.24
CA THR A 19 16.42 -8.22 -52.14
C THR A 19 15.63 -7.05 -51.54
N ALA A 20 15.01 -6.20 -52.36
CA ALA A 20 14.19 -5.09 -51.86
C ALA A 20 12.95 -5.60 -51.09
N ARG A 21 12.39 -6.73 -51.53
CA ARG A 21 11.25 -7.39 -50.87
C ARG A 21 11.62 -7.97 -49.50
N TYR A 22 12.84 -8.50 -49.36
CA TYR A 22 13.35 -8.97 -48.07
C TYR A 22 13.60 -7.82 -47.09
N HIS A 23 14.22 -6.72 -47.53
CA HIS A 23 14.47 -5.57 -46.66
C HIS A 23 13.20 -4.87 -46.19
N HIS A 24 12.18 -4.77 -47.05
CA HIS A 24 10.89 -4.22 -46.65
C HIS A 24 10.16 -5.11 -45.63
N LEU A 25 10.13 -6.44 -45.86
CA LEU A 25 9.55 -7.37 -44.88
C LEU A 25 10.33 -7.39 -43.56
N LYS A 26 11.66 -7.28 -43.61
CA LYS A 26 12.51 -7.20 -42.42
C LYS A 26 12.22 -5.92 -41.61
N THR A 27 12.10 -4.76 -42.27
CA THR A 27 11.77 -3.51 -41.58
C THR A 27 10.35 -3.49 -41.03
N VAL A 28 9.37 -4.10 -41.71
CA VAL A 28 8.01 -4.27 -41.17
C VAL A 28 8.01 -5.20 -39.96
N TYR A 29 8.76 -6.30 -40.01
CA TYR A 29 8.89 -7.23 -38.88
C TYR A 29 9.60 -6.59 -37.68
N GLU A 30 10.68 -5.83 -37.90
CA GLU A 30 11.39 -5.12 -36.84
C GLU A 30 10.49 -4.07 -36.18
N ARG A 31 9.70 -3.30 -36.95
CA ARG A 31 8.71 -2.37 -36.40
C ARG A 31 7.60 -3.06 -35.61
N GLN A 32 7.09 -4.21 -36.08
CA GLN A 32 6.10 -4.99 -35.35
C GLN A 32 6.68 -5.58 -34.07
N ARG A 33 7.90 -6.09 -34.13
CA ARG A 33 8.61 -6.63 -32.98
C ARG A 33 8.81 -5.56 -31.90
N ASP A 34 9.27 -4.37 -32.29
CA ASP A 34 9.50 -3.27 -31.35
C ASP A 34 8.19 -2.69 -30.79
N ARG A 35 7.08 -2.81 -31.53
CA ARG A 35 5.73 -2.49 -31.04
C ARG A 35 5.23 -3.49 -30.00
N ILE A 36 5.41 -4.79 -30.24
CA ILE A 36 5.03 -5.84 -29.29
C ILE A 36 5.88 -5.73 -28.01
N PHE A 37 7.20 -5.55 -28.13
CA PHE A 37 8.06 -5.38 -26.94
C PHE A 37 7.79 -4.07 -26.19
N SER A 38 7.34 -3.00 -26.85
CA SER A 38 6.98 -1.77 -26.14
C SER A 38 5.61 -1.87 -25.44
N GLU A 39 4.63 -2.55 -26.03
CA GLU A 39 3.34 -2.85 -25.38
C GLU A 39 3.50 -3.80 -24.18
N ASP A 40 4.35 -4.83 -24.30
CA ASP A 40 4.72 -5.71 -23.18
C ASP A 40 5.53 -4.98 -22.10
N ALA A 41 6.43 -4.07 -22.49
CA ALA A 41 7.16 -3.26 -21.53
C ALA A 41 6.24 -2.29 -20.76
N VAL A 42 5.25 -1.70 -21.42
CA VAL A 42 4.27 -0.80 -20.80
C VAL A 42 3.36 -1.57 -19.83
N THR A 43 2.91 -2.77 -20.19
CA THR A 43 2.11 -3.62 -19.29
C THR A 43 2.92 -4.07 -18.08
N VAL A 44 4.16 -4.53 -18.24
CA VAL A 44 5.05 -4.88 -17.12
C VAL A 44 5.31 -3.67 -16.21
N GLN A 45 5.56 -2.49 -16.79
CA GLN A 45 5.74 -1.26 -16.02
C GLN A 45 4.47 -0.84 -15.27
N SER A 46 3.29 -1.00 -15.87
CA SER A 46 2.00 -0.72 -15.22
C SER A 46 1.76 -1.65 -14.03
N PHE A 47 2.10 -2.94 -14.17
CA PHE A 47 1.98 -3.92 -13.10
C PHE A 47 2.96 -3.63 -11.96
N ALA A 48 4.21 -3.31 -12.29
CA ALA A 48 5.22 -2.92 -11.30
C ALA A 48 4.78 -1.67 -10.51
N ARG A 49 4.22 -0.65 -11.17
CA ARG A 49 3.66 0.54 -10.52
C ARG A 49 2.48 0.19 -9.60
N ALA A 50 1.58 -0.69 -10.04
CA ALA A 50 0.45 -1.14 -9.23
C ALA A 50 0.90 -1.92 -7.97
N VAL A 51 1.92 -2.78 -8.09
CA VAL A 51 2.51 -3.50 -6.95
C VAL A 51 3.19 -2.54 -5.97
N LEU A 52 3.96 -1.57 -6.46
CA LEU A 52 4.59 -0.55 -5.63
C LEU A 52 3.56 0.34 -4.94
N ALA A 53 2.48 0.72 -5.62
CA ALA A 53 1.37 1.47 -5.03
C ALA A 53 0.67 0.68 -3.92
N LYS A 54 0.41 -0.62 -4.12
CA LYS A 54 -0.13 -1.51 -3.07
C LYS A 54 0.81 -1.61 -1.86
N LYS A 55 2.13 -1.72 -2.08
CA LYS A 55 3.14 -1.74 -1.01
C LYS A 55 3.16 -0.41 -0.24
N ALA A 56 3.15 0.72 -0.94
CA ALA A 56 3.08 2.04 -0.33
C ALA A 56 1.81 2.23 0.51
N ALA A 57 0.65 1.78 0.01
CA ALA A 57 -0.62 1.84 0.74
C ALA A 57 -0.58 1.01 2.04
N ARG A 58 0.05 -0.17 2.02
CA ARG A 58 0.25 -0.98 3.25
C ARG A 58 1.11 -0.27 4.27
N HIS A 59 2.23 0.34 3.86
CA HIS A 59 3.08 1.13 4.75
C HIS A 59 2.36 2.36 5.31
N LEU A 60 1.56 3.05 4.49
CA LEU A 60 0.75 4.19 4.95
C LEU A 60 -0.28 3.75 6.00
N LYS A 61 -0.98 2.63 5.76
CA LYS A 61 -1.94 2.06 6.72
C LYS A 61 -1.26 1.66 8.04
N GLN A 62 -0.04 1.12 7.98
CA GLN A 62 0.74 0.81 9.17
C GLN A 62 1.15 2.07 9.94
N ARG A 63 1.64 3.12 9.25
CA ARG A 63 1.98 4.41 9.88
C ARG A 63 0.78 5.08 10.53
N VAL A 64 -0.40 5.02 9.90
CA VAL A 64 -1.64 5.54 10.48
C VAL A 64 -2.02 4.76 11.74
N ARG A 65 -1.94 3.42 11.71
CA ARG A 65 -2.19 2.59 12.91
C ARG A 65 -1.22 2.90 14.05
N GLU A 66 0.06 3.08 13.75
CA GLU A 66 1.07 3.45 14.75
C GLU A 66 0.82 4.85 15.34
N ARG A 67 0.44 5.82 14.49
CA ARG A 67 0.04 7.16 14.95
C ARG A 67 -1.15 7.08 15.90
N LEU A 68 -2.20 6.37 15.54
CA LEU A 68 -3.39 6.18 16.39
C LEU A 68 -3.05 5.47 17.71
N ARG A 69 -2.13 4.49 17.69
CA ARG A 69 -1.63 3.82 18.92
C ARG A 69 -0.89 4.79 19.83
N ARG A 70 -0.06 5.69 19.28
CA ARG A 70 0.66 6.73 20.04
C ARG A 70 -0.30 7.75 20.63
N GLU A 71 -1.28 8.22 19.85
CA GLU A 71 -2.32 9.15 20.32
C GLU A 71 -3.17 8.51 21.43
N ALA A 72 -3.60 7.26 21.27
CA ALA A 72 -4.34 6.53 22.30
C ALA A 72 -3.51 6.25 23.57
N ALA A 73 -2.20 6.02 23.44
CA ALA A 73 -1.30 5.90 24.60
C ALA A 73 -1.14 7.24 25.33
N ALA A 74 -0.98 8.34 24.59
CA ALA A 74 -0.90 9.68 25.17
C ALA A 74 -2.17 10.05 25.96
N VAL A 75 -3.35 9.77 25.41
CA VAL A 75 -4.64 9.99 26.10
C VAL A 75 -4.73 9.16 27.38
N ARG A 76 -4.31 7.89 27.36
CA ARG A 76 -4.29 7.04 28.58
C ARG A 76 -3.35 7.58 29.65
N ILE A 77 -2.15 8.04 29.27
CA ILE A 77 -1.19 8.65 30.20
C ILE A 77 -1.77 9.93 30.80
N GLN A 78 -2.37 10.80 29.99
CA GLN A 78 -3.01 12.03 30.48
C GLN A 78 -4.19 11.74 31.43
N ALA A 79 -5.03 10.75 31.11
CA ALA A 79 -6.12 10.33 31.98
C ALA A 79 -5.59 9.82 33.34
N PHE A 80 -4.56 8.97 33.32
CA PHE A 80 -3.93 8.46 34.54
C PHE A 80 -3.33 9.60 35.39
N GLN A 81 -2.65 10.56 34.77
CA GLN A 81 -2.11 11.74 35.46
C GLN A 81 -3.21 12.58 36.10
N ARG A 82 -4.34 12.80 35.42
CA ARG A 82 -5.49 13.54 35.96
C ARG A 82 -6.10 12.84 37.18
N VAL A 83 -6.28 11.51 37.11
CA VAL A 83 -6.80 10.72 38.24
C VAL A 83 -5.87 10.80 39.45
N ASN A 84 -4.56 10.66 39.24
CA ASN A 84 -3.58 10.76 40.32
C ASN A 84 -3.51 12.17 40.91
N ALA A 85 -3.57 13.21 40.08
CA ALA A 85 -3.62 14.59 40.55
C ALA A 85 -4.89 14.87 41.38
N ALA A 86 -6.05 14.38 40.93
CA ALA A 86 -7.30 14.49 41.67
C ALA A 86 -7.24 13.75 43.02
N LYS A 87 -6.64 12.56 43.04
CA LYS A 87 -6.43 11.79 44.28
C LYS A 87 -5.51 12.52 45.25
N ALA A 88 -4.38 13.05 44.77
CA ALA A 88 -3.46 13.85 45.60
C ALA A 88 -4.12 15.11 46.19
N LEU A 89 -4.97 15.80 45.40
CA LEU A 89 -5.75 16.93 45.90
C LEU A 89 -6.79 16.52 46.95
N ALA A 90 -7.47 15.39 46.77
CA ALA A 90 -8.43 14.85 47.73
C ALA A 90 -7.75 14.43 49.05
N ASP A 91 -6.57 13.83 48.97
CA ASP A 91 -5.78 13.45 50.14
C ASP A 91 -5.25 14.68 50.87
N SER A 92 -4.75 15.69 50.14
CA SER A 92 -4.34 16.98 50.74
C SER A 92 -5.50 17.71 51.42
N ARG A 93 -6.71 17.65 50.85
CA ARG A 93 -7.93 18.19 51.50
C ARG A 93 -8.27 17.45 52.79
N ARG A 94 -8.17 16.12 52.81
CA ARG A 94 -8.38 15.31 54.02
C ARG A 94 -7.35 15.65 55.09
N ASP A 95 -6.08 15.76 54.74
CA ASP A 95 -5.02 16.14 55.68
C ASP A 95 -5.24 17.55 56.25
N ALA A 96 -5.65 18.51 55.41
CA ALA A 96 -5.99 19.86 55.85
C ALA A 96 -7.19 19.86 56.81
N GLN A 97 -8.21 19.05 56.54
CA GLN A 97 -9.38 18.91 57.42
C GLN A 97 -9.00 18.33 58.79
N VAL A 98 -8.16 17.29 58.83
CA VAL A 98 -7.65 16.71 60.07
C VAL A 98 -6.84 17.74 60.88
N LEU A 99 -6.07 18.62 60.22
CA LEU A 99 -5.34 19.69 60.88
C LEU A 99 -6.27 20.75 61.49
N LEU A 100 -7.33 21.14 60.77
CA LEU A 100 -8.35 22.07 61.27
C LEU A 100 -9.11 21.50 62.47
N GLU A 101 -9.50 20.22 62.44
CA GLU A 101 -10.13 19.55 63.57
C GLU A 101 -9.22 19.49 64.80
N ARG A 102 -7.93 19.23 64.61
CA ARG A 102 -6.93 19.27 65.69
C ARG A 102 -6.75 20.68 66.26
N GLN A 103 -6.81 21.73 65.44
CA GLN A 103 -6.76 23.12 65.90
C GLN A 103 -8.02 23.48 66.71
N ALA A 104 -9.20 23.15 66.19
CA ALA A 104 -10.47 23.39 66.89
C ALA A 104 -10.51 22.70 68.27
N LYS A 105 -10.00 21.46 68.36
CA LYS A 105 -9.89 20.75 69.64
C LYS A 105 -8.95 21.44 70.64
N ARG A 106 -7.79 21.93 70.17
CA ARG A 106 -6.84 22.68 71.02
C ARG A 106 -7.44 23.99 71.53
N GLU A 107 -8.22 24.69 70.71
CA GLU A 107 -8.91 25.91 71.11
C GLU A 107 -10.03 25.64 72.13
N ALA A 108 -10.78 24.56 71.98
CA ALA A 108 -11.78 24.13 72.96
C ALA A 108 -11.13 23.80 74.32
N ASP A 109 -10.05 23.02 74.33
CA ASP A 109 -9.29 22.68 75.53
C ASP A 109 -8.69 23.93 76.21
N ALA A 110 -8.24 24.91 75.42
CA ALA A 110 -7.71 26.17 75.94
C ALA A 110 -8.81 27.01 76.60
N LYS A 111 -9.99 27.13 75.97
CA LYS A 111 -11.15 27.84 76.52
C LYS A 111 -11.62 27.21 77.84
N GLN A 112 -11.63 25.89 77.95
CA GLN A 112 -11.99 25.18 79.17
C GLN A 112 -10.99 25.46 80.32
N LYS A 113 -9.67 25.47 80.03
CA LYS A 113 -8.64 25.81 81.03
C LYS A 113 -8.76 27.24 81.56
N VAL A 114 -9.05 28.21 80.68
CA VAL A 114 -9.24 29.62 81.07
C VAL A 114 -10.47 29.78 81.96
N SER A 115 -11.58 29.09 81.66
CA SER A 115 -12.79 29.07 82.49
C SER A 115 -12.50 28.59 83.92
N VAL A 116 -11.77 27.48 84.06
CA VAL A 116 -11.42 26.91 85.39
C VAL A 116 -10.56 27.86 86.21
N LEU A 117 -9.61 28.55 85.58
CA LEU A 117 -8.71 29.50 86.26
C LEU A 117 -9.45 30.77 86.73
N LEU A 118 -10.41 31.27 85.95
CA LEU A 118 -11.24 32.41 86.33
C LEU A 118 -12.17 32.08 87.51
N SER A 119 -12.78 30.88 87.52
CA SER A 119 -13.61 30.41 88.64
C SER A 119 -12.82 30.16 89.93
N ALA A 120 -11.53 29.83 89.84
CA ALA A 120 -10.64 29.69 91.01
C ALA A 120 -10.24 31.06 91.59
N ARG A 121 -9.95 32.04 90.72
CA ARG A 121 -9.57 33.41 91.13
C ARG A 121 -10.72 34.16 91.79
N HIS A 122 -11.95 33.98 91.31
CA HIS A 122 -13.13 34.62 91.90
C HIS A 122 -13.39 34.14 93.33
N ARG A 123 -13.22 32.84 93.62
CA ARG A 123 -13.39 32.25 94.96
C ARG A 123 -12.33 32.69 95.97
N GLY A 124 -11.13 33.08 95.52
CA GLY A 124 -10.05 33.56 96.40
C GLY A 124 -10.18 35.03 96.82
N ASN A 125 -10.93 35.84 96.09
CA ASN A 125 -11.06 37.29 96.34
C ASN A 125 -12.24 37.64 97.25
N THR A 126 -13.28 36.81 97.28
CA THR A 126 -14.42 36.95 98.20
C THR A 126 -14.05 36.65 99.66
N ALA A 127 -13.12 35.74 99.93
CA ALA A 127 -12.71 35.40 101.30
C ALA A 127 -11.81 36.45 101.99
N ARG A 128 -11.17 37.37 101.24
CA ARG A 128 -10.22 38.35 101.80
C ARG A 128 -10.84 39.70 102.14
N THR A 129 -12.07 39.95 101.71
CA THR A 129 -12.74 41.25 101.90
C THR A 129 -13.63 41.31 103.15
N GLU A 130 -13.84 40.18 103.85
CA GLU A 130 -14.67 40.11 105.06
C GLU A 130 -13.91 40.26 106.40
N TYR A 131 -12.59 40.00 106.45
CA TYR A 131 -11.84 40.00 107.72
C TYR A 131 -11.27 41.39 108.13
N ALA A 132 -11.28 42.36 107.22
CA ALA A 132 -10.54 43.62 107.40
C ALA A 132 -11.35 44.79 108.00
N ARG A 133 -12.61 44.61 108.42
CA ARG A 133 -13.48 45.73 108.82
C ARG A 133 -13.88 45.84 110.30
N ASN A 134 -13.55 44.89 111.18
CA ASN A 134 -14.14 44.86 112.54
C ASN A 134 -13.21 45.03 113.75
N ILE A 135 -11.94 45.48 113.59
CA ILE A 135 -11.02 45.67 114.73
C ILE A 135 -10.80 47.15 115.11
N PHE A 136 -11.35 48.12 114.36
CA PHE A 136 -10.87 49.50 114.43
C PHE A 136 -11.60 50.47 115.38
N ALA A 137 -12.69 50.09 116.05
CA ALA A 137 -13.53 51.08 116.75
C ALA A 137 -13.53 51.02 118.30
N ILE A 138 -13.10 49.93 118.93
CA ILE A 138 -13.26 49.73 120.39
C ILE A 138 -12.05 50.23 121.22
N VAL A 139 -10.90 50.47 120.59
CA VAL A 139 -9.65 50.84 121.31
C VAL A 139 -9.55 52.35 121.60
N LEU A 140 -10.43 53.19 121.05
CA LEU A 140 -10.23 54.64 121.03
C LEU A 140 -10.60 55.39 122.32
N VAL A 141 -11.39 54.81 123.23
CA VAL A 141 -11.86 55.52 124.44
C VAL A 141 -11.00 55.22 125.69
N GLN A 142 -10.33 54.05 125.74
CA GLN A 142 -9.34 53.74 126.81
C GLN A 142 -7.96 54.37 126.56
N LYS A 143 -7.74 54.91 125.34
CA LYS A 143 -6.45 55.45 124.87
C LYS A 143 -6.10 56.80 125.50
N TYR A 144 -7.10 57.66 125.74
CA TYR A 144 -6.86 59.06 126.11
C TYR A 144 -6.36 59.24 127.57
N ALA A 145 -6.73 58.35 128.50
CA ALA A 145 -6.24 58.43 129.88
C ALA A 145 -4.84 57.81 130.08
N ARG A 146 -4.47 56.80 129.28
CA ARG A 146 -3.11 56.21 129.29
C ARG A 146 -2.09 57.06 128.53
N MET A 147 -2.55 57.91 127.60
CA MET A 147 -1.72 58.72 126.72
C MET A 147 -0.87 59.76 127.46
N TRP A 148 -1.34 60.30 128.59
CA TRP A 148 -0.63 61.33 129.35
C TRP A 148 0.56 60.77 130.13
N ASN A 149 0.42 59.60 130.77
CA ASN A 149 1.55 58.88 131.39
C ASN A 149 2.43 58.17 130.35
N ALA A 150 1.87 57.74 129.22
CA ALA A 150 2.64 57.15 128.13
C ALA A 150 3.53 58.15 127.40
N GLN A 151 3.18 59.45 127.29
CA GLN A 151 4.01 60.43 126.58
C GLN A 151 5.39 60.66 127.25
N ARG A 152 5.51 60.46 128.57
CA ARG A 152 6.80 60.50 129.29
C ARG A 152 7.66 59.24 129.06
N LEU A 153 7.04 58.06 128.96
CA LEU A 153 7.74 56.78 128.68
C LEU A 153 8.03 56.58 127.18
N LEU A 154 7.18 57.10 126.30
CA LEU A 154 7.30 57.01 124.84
C LEU A 154 8.45 57.86 124.28
N ALA A 155 8.90 58.91 124.97
CA ALA A 155 10.08 59.67 124.55
C ALA A 155 11.37 58.85 124.72
N ALA A 156 11.44 58.00 125.75
CA ALA A 156 12.54 57.05 125.95
C ALA A 156 12.42 55.83 125.01
N MET A 157 11.23 55.22 124.90
CA MET A 157 11.00 54.04 124.04
C MET A 157 11.02 54.32 122.53
N LYS A 158 10.82 55.56 122.07
CA LYS A 158 10.85 55.90 120.63
C LYS A 158 12.25 55.75 120.01
N LYS A 159 13.32 55.98 120.77
CA LYS A 159 14.69 55.76 120.29
C LYS A 159 14.98 54.26 120.13
N ASP A 160 14.58 53.44 121.11
CA ASP A 160 14.79 51.99 121.05
C ASP A 160 13.91 51.31 119.99
N ARG A 161 12.65 51.76 119.84
CA ARG A 161 11.74 51.22 118.83
C ARG A 161 12.09 51.63 117.40
N GLN A 162 12.69 52.80 117.19
CA GLN A 162 13.23 53.17 115.88
C GLN A 162 14.45 52.31 115.52
N ALA A 163 15.31 51.98 116.49
CA ALA A 163 16.43 51.07 116.28
C ALA A 163 15.94 49.64 115.95
N GLU A 164 14.93 49.12 116.66
CA GLU A 164 14.33 47.81 116.36
C GLU A 164 13.62 47.76 114.99
N LEU A 165 12.92 48.83 114.60
CA LEU A 165 12.24 48.89 113.29
C LEU A 165 13.24 48.97 112.13
N ILE A 166 14.37 49.65 112.32
CA ILE A 166 15.47 49.67 111.34
C ILE A 166 16.11 48.29 111.25
N ALA A 167 16.42 47.64 112.38
CA ALA A 167 16.96 46.28 112.41
C ALA A 167 16.01 45.25 111.80
N TRP A 168 14.70 45.35 112.06
CA TRP A 168 13.69 44.48 111.46
C TRP A 168 13.49 44.73 109.96
N ALA A 169 13.56 46.00 109.53
CA ALA A 169 13.50 46.35 108.10
C ALA A 169 14.75 45.86 107.35
N GLU A 170 15.93 45.91 107.97
CA GLU A 170 17.17 45.34 107.43
C GLU A 170 17.12 43.81 107.38
N GLY A 171 16.63 43.15 108.44
CA GLY A 171 16.37 41.71 108.45
C GLY A 171 15.46 41.27 107.31
N ARG A 172 14.34 41.97 107.08
CA ARG A 172 13.46 41.67 105.92
C ARG A 172 14.11 41.92 104.56
N ARG A 173 15.00 42.91 104.44
CA ARG A 173 15.76 43.13 103.20
C ARG A 173 16.76 41.99 102.97
N GLN A 174 17.43 41.53 104.02
CA GLN A 174 18.35 40.39 103.97
C GLN A 174 17.60 39.10 103.63
N ASP A 175 16.45 38.83 104.25
CA ASP A 175 15.61 37.67 103.96
C ASP A 175 15.03 37.70 102.54
N GLY A 176 14.60 38.89 102.07
CA GLY A 176 14.13 39.10 100.71
C GLY A 176 15.25 38.88 99.67
N ALA A 177 16.45 39.38 99.96
CA ALA A 177 17.63 39.16 99.13
C ALA A 177 18.03 37.68 99.11
N ALA A 178 18.07 37.01 100.27
CA ALA A 178 18.35 35.58 100.39
C ALA A 178 17.33 34.73 99.62
N THR A 179 16.04 35.02 99.74
CA THR A 179 14.97 34.32 99.01
C THR A 179 15.12 34.51 97.49
N LYS A 180 15.49 35.71 97.05
CA LYS A 180 15.75 35.99 95.62
C LYS A 180 16.94 35.20 95.10
N VAL A 181 18.04 35.15 95.84
CA VAL A 181 19.23 34.35 95.49
C VAL A 181 18.89 32.85 95.45
N GLN A 182 18.17 32.35 96.46
CA GLN A 182 17.75 30.95 96.52
C GLN A 182 16.81 30.56 95.36
N SER A 183 15.85 31.42 95.01
CA SER A 183 14.94 31.16 93.88
C SER A 183 15.67 31.16 92.53
N LEU A 184 16.63 32.06 92.32
CA LEU A 184 17.48 32.09 91.13
C LEU A 184 18.37 30.86 91.04
N PHE A 185 18.97 30.44 92.16
CA PHE A 185 19.80 29.24 92.22
C PHE A 185 19.00 27.97 91.90
N ARG A 186 17.83 27.79 92.54
CA ARG A 186 16.90 26.69 92.23
C ARG A 186 16.50 26.69 90.76
N GLY A 187 16.14 27.85 90.21
CA GLY A 187 15.81 28.00 88.80
C GLY A 187 16.96 27.66 87.85
N ARG A 188 18.20 28.08 88.16
CA ARG A 188 19.40 27.76 87.38
C ARG A 188 19.68 26.26 87.39
N ARG A 189 19.59 25.62 88.57
CA ARG A 189 19.78 24.17 88.72
C ARG A 189 18.74 23.37 87.94
N THR A 190 17.46 23.78 88.00
CA THR A 190 16.40 23.14 87.20
C THR A 190 16.66 23.28 85.70
N ARG A 191 17.00 24.49 85.22
CA ARG A 191 17.32 24.71 83.78
C ARG A 191 18.52 23.88 83.32
N GLN A 192 19.55 23.76 84.16
CA GLN A 192 20.71 22.93 83.85
C GLN A 192 20.35 21.44 83.77
N ALA A 193 19.53 20.95 84.70
CA ALA A 193 19.02 19.58 84.67
C ALA A 193 18.15 19.32 83.43
N THR A 194 17.22 20.22 83.09
CA THR A 194 16.37 20.11 81.90
C THR A 194 17.21 20.15 80.62
N ARG A 195 18.22 21.01 80.55
CA ARG A 195 19.14 21.09 79.40
C ARG A 195 19.92 19.79 79.23
N ALA A 196 20.48 19.24 80.30
CA ALA A 196 21.17 17.96 80.27
C ALA A 196 20.24 16.81 79.84
N GLN A 197 18.98 16.81 80.28
CA GLN A 197 18.00 15.81 79.89
C GLN A 197 17.59 15.94 78.41
N LEU A 198 17.46 17.16 77.88
CA LEU A 198 17.23 17.43 76.46
C LEU A 198 18.42 17.00 75.60
N GLU A 199 19.65 17.27 76.05
CA GLU A 199 20.87 16.82 75.37
C GLU A 199 20.94 15.28 75.32
N LYS A 200 20.65 14.59 76.44
CA LYS A 200 20.53 13.11 76.45
C LYS A 200 19.46 12.61 75.48
N ARG A 201 18.28 13.24 75.44
CA ARG A 201 17.20 12.88 74.49
C ARG A 201 17.60 13.13 73.03
N ARG A 202 18.31 14.23 72.75
CA ARG A 202 18.83 14.54 71.41
C ARG A 202 19.88 13.53 70.98
N ALA A 203 20.78 13.13 71.88
CA ALA A 203 21.78 12.10 71.61
C ALA A 203 21.13 10.75 71.30
N LEU A 204 20.13 10.33 72.11
CA LEU A 204 19.38 9.10 71.85
C LEU A 204 18.63 9.16 70.52
N ALA A 205 17.97 10.27 70.21
CA ALA A 205 17.30 10.47 68.92
C ALA A 205 18.28 10.44 67.73
N ALA A 206 19.51 10.94 67.92
CA ALA A 206 20.54 10.88 66.88
C ALA A 206 21.00 9.43 66.64
N LEU A 207 21.17 8.63 67.69
CA LEU A 207 21.49 7.20 67.57
C LEU A 207 20.38 6.43 66.85
N LEU A 208 19.11 6.66 67.21
CA LEU A 208 17.98 6.03 66.53
C LEU A 208 17.89 6.40 65.04
N ARG A 209 18.22 7.65 64.69
CA ARG A 209 18.29 8.07 63.27
C ARG A 209 19.41 7.36 62.52
N LEU A 210 20.56 7.19 63.16
CA LEU A 210 21.69 6.48 62.56
C LEU A 210 21.38 4.99 62.38
N GLU A 211 20.76 4.35 63.37
CA GLU A 211 20.30 2.97 63.28
C GLU A 211 19.28 2.79 62.15
N ALA A 212 18.26 3.66 62.08
CA ALA A 212 17.29 3.64 60.99
C ALA A 212 17.96 3.85 59.62
N ALA A 213 18.93 4.75 59.52
CA ALA A 213 19.68 4.98 58.29
C ALA A 213 20.49 3.73 57.86
N LEU A 214 21.12 3.03 58.81
CA LEU A 214 21.84 1.79 58.54
C LEU A 214 20.91 0.68 58.05
N VAL A 215 19.72 0.53 58.65
CA VAL A 215 18.71 -0.45 58.20
C VAL A 215 18.27 -0.15 56.77
N ILE A 216 17.97 1.12 56.45
CA ILE A 216 17.59 1.54 55.09
C ILE A 216 18.71 1.27 54.10
N GLN A 217 19.95 1.61 54.44
CA GLN A 217 21.12 1.38 53.59
C GLN A 217 21.37 -0.12 53.36
N CYS A 218 21.21 -0.96 54.39
CA CYS A 218 21.32 -2.40 54.28
C CYS A 218 20.26 -2.97 53.33
N ALA A 219 18.99 -2.60 53.54
CA ALA A 219 17.87 -3.02 52.69
C ALA A 219 18.07 -2.60 51.22
N TYR A 220 18.55 -1.37 50.99
CA TYR A 220 18.84 -0.88 49.64
C TYR A 220 19.97 -1.65 48.96
N ARG A 221 21.05 -1.95 49.69
CA ARG A 221 22.16 -2.78 49.16
C ARG A 221 21.69 -4.20 48.82
N CYS A 222 20.87 -4.81 49.67
CA CYS A 222 20.27 -6.12 49.38
C CYS A 222 19.36 -6.06 48.15
N LYS A 223 18.54 -5.02 47.99
CA LYS A 223 17.72 -4.81 46.78
C LYS A 223 18.60 -4.70 45.54
N LEU A 224 19.63 -3.84 45.56
CA LEU A 224 20.56 -3.69 44.44
C LEU A 224 21.26 -5.00 44.07
N ALA A 225 21.65 -5.81 45.05
CA ALA A 225 22.25 -7.11 44.82
C ALA A 225 21.26 -8.08 44.13
N ARG A 226 20.00 -8.14 44.61
CA ARG A 226 18.94 -8.92 43.98
C ARG A 226 18.67 -8.45 42.55
N ASP A 227 18.58 -7.15 42.31
CA ASP A 227 18.36 -6.58 40.98
C ASP A 227 19.53 -6.89 40.03
N ARG A 228 20.77 -6.90 40.52
CA ARG A 228 21.94 -7.32 39.72
C ARG A 228 21.88 -8.81 39.35
N VAL A 229 21.49 -9.68 40.28
CA VAL A 229 21.34 -11.11 40.01
C VAL A 229 20.18 -11.36 39.05
N ALA A 230 19.04 -10.69 39.24
CA ALA A 230 17.90 -10.78 38.34
C ALA A 230 18.26 -10.35 36.92
N ARG A 231 18.94 -9.22 36.74
CA ARG A 231 19.43 -8.78 35.42
C ARG A 231 20.43 -9.77 34.79
N ARG A 232 21.31 -10.40 35.59
CA ARG A 232 22.22 -11.43 35.07
C ARG A 232 21.47 -12.68 34.61
N ARG A 233 20.41 -13.09 35.32
CA ARG A 233 19.56 -14.21 34.91
C ARG A 233 18.82 -13.89 33.62
N GLU A 234 18.20 -12.71 33.52
CA GLU A 234 17.51 -12.28 32.30
C GLU A 234 18.45 -12.21 31.09
N LEU A 235 19.68 -11.72 31.27
CA LEU A 235 20.68 -11.71 30.20
C LEU A 235 21.14 -13.12 29.82
N ALA A 236 21.26 -14.04 30.78
CA ALA A 236 21.61 -15.43 30.52
C ALA A 236 20.47 -16.18 29.79
N GLU A 237 19.22 -15.95 30.19
CA GLU A 237 18.03 -16.49 29.51
C GLU A 237 17.96 -16.00 28.07
N ARG A 238 18.15 -14.69 27.82
CA ARG A 238 18.19 -14.14 26.46
C ARG A 238 19.33 -14.70 25.62
N ALA A 239 20.52 -14.88 26.22
CA ALA A 239 21.65 -15.47 25.51
C ALA A 239 21.37 -16.93 25.14
N GLN A 240 20.70 -17.68 26.01
CA GLN A 240 20.28 -19.05 25.73
C GLN A 240 19.18 -19.10 24.65
N GLU A 241 18.21 -18.18 24.68
CA GLU A 241 17.21 -18.04 23.61
C GLU A 241 17.86 -17.72 22.26
N GLU A 242 18.88 -16.87 22.25
CA GLU A 242 19.66 -16.54 21.04
C GLU A 242 20.41 -17.77 20.52
N GLU A 243 21.09 -18.52 21.39
CA GLU A 243 21.78 -19.76 21.02
C GLU A 243 20.80 -20.83 20.50
N ASP A 244 19.62 -20.97 21.11
CA ASP A 244 18.58 -21.89 20.65
C ASP A 244 18.00 -21.48 19.28
N LEU A 245 17.89 -20.18 19.01
CA LEU A 245 17.49 -19.66 17.70
C LEU A 245 18.56 -19.92 16.64
N GLU A 246 19.83 -19.66 16.96
CA GLU A 246 20.96 -19.98 16.06
C GLU A 246 20.98 -21.48 15.72
N ARG A 247 20.82 -22.34 16.73
CA ARG A 247 20.74 -23.79 16.54
C ARG A 247 19.57 -24.19 15.63
N ARG A 248 18.39 -23.60 15.81
CA ARG A 248 17.24 -23.83 14.92
C ARG A 248 17.50 -23.38 13.49
N VAL A 249 18.19 -22.26 13.31
CA VAL A 249 18.57 -21.78 11.96
C VAL A 249 19.55 -22.75 11.32
N GLU A 250 20.55 -23.24 12.06
CA GLU A 250 21.49 -24.27 11.58
C GLU A 250 20.79 -25.59 11.25
N GLU A 251 19.81 -26.02 12.04
CA GLU A 251 19.00 -27.22 11.79
C GLU A 251 18.15 -27.10 10.51
N LEU A 252 17.64 -25.91 10.19
CA LEU A 252 16.82 -25.66 8.99
C LEU A 252 17.67 -25.41 7.73
N LEU A 253 18.96 -25.09 7.88
CA LEU A 253 19.83 -24.74 6.76
C LEU A 253 19.98 -25.88 5.72
N PRO A 254 20.13 -27.17 6.10
CA PRO A 254 20.17 -28.27 5.14
C PRO A 254 18.87 -28.44 4.33
N GLU A 255 17.71 -28.27 4.96
CA GLU A 255 16.42 -28.35 4.27
C GLU A 255 16.27 -27.22 3.24
N TYR A 256 16.69 -26.02 3.61
CA TYR A 256 16.73 -24.88 2.70
C TYR A 256 17.68 -25.14 1.52
N HIS A 257 18.89 -25.64 1.78
CA HIS A 257 19.83 -26.01 0.72
C HIS A 257 19.27 -27.11 -0.20
N HIS A 258 18.60 -28.11 0.34
CA HIS A 258 17.95 -29.15 -0.46
C HIS A 258 16.86 -28.59 -1.36
N THR A 259 16.06 -27.67 -0.84
CA THR A 259 15.02 -26.96 -1.60
C THR A 259 15.62 -26.17 -2.75
N GLN A 260 16.69 -25.40 -2.49
CA GLN A 260 17.41 -24.67 -3.54
C GLN A 260 18.01 -25.60 -4.60
N GLN A 261 18.56 -26.75 -4.20
CA GLN A 261 19.08 -27.74 -5.14
C GLN A 261 17.98 -28.31 -6.03
N ARG A 262 16.78 -28.60 -5.48
CA ARG A 262 15.62 -29.05 -6.25
C ARG A 262 15.18 -27.99 -7.26
N GLU A 263 15.09 -26.73 -6.86
CA GLU A 263 14.73 -25.63 -7.76
C GLU A 263 15.74 -25.48 -8.91
N LEU A 264 17.04 -25.55 -8.61
CA LEU A 264 18.09 -25.52 -9.62
C LEU A 264 17.99 -26.72 -10.59
N GLN A 265 17.64 -27.91 -10.09
CA GLN A 265 17.39 -29.09 -10.94
C GLN A 265 16.18 -28.86 -11.86
N VAL A 266 15.08 -28.30 -11.35
CA VAL A 266 13.90 -27.96 -12.17
C VAL A 266 14.28 -27.00 -13.29
N VAL A 267 15.02 -25.93 -12.98
CA VAL A 267 15.47 -24.96 -13.99
C VAL A 267 16.37 -25.63 -15.04
N ARG A 268 17.27 -26.54 -14.63
CA ARG A 268 18.12 -27.30 -15.57
C ARG A 268 17.29 -28.20 -16.49
N ILE A 269 16.32 -28.94 -15.95
CA ILE A 269 15.42 -29.81 -16.73
C ILE A 269 14.60 -28.98 -17.72
N GLN A 270 14.03 -27.86 -17.28
CA GLN A 270 13.29 -26.94 -18.15
C GLN A 270 14.18 -26.39 -19.27
N GLY A 271 15.43 -26.02 -18.96
CA GLY A 271 16.42 -25.59 -19.95
C GLY A 271 16.70 -26.67 -21.01
N GLN A 272 16.93 -27.91 -20.57
CA GLN A 272 17.13 -29.06 -21.47
C GLN A 272 15.90 -29.30 -22.35
N PHE A 273 14.69 -29.22 -21.80
CA PHE A 273 13.45 -29.38 -22.55
C PHE A 273 13.27 -28.31 -23.62
N ARG A 274 13.55 -27.04 -23.30
CA ARG A 274 13.51 -25.93 -24.27
C ARG A 274 14.49 -26.15 -25.42
N VAL A 275 15.71 -26.59 -25.12
CA VAL A 275 16.72 -26.91 -26.16
C VAL A 275 16.27 -28.09 -27.03
N LYS A 276 15.74 -29.17 -26.43
CA LYS A 276 15.19 -30.30 -27.18
C LYS A 276 14.03 -29.88 -28.09
N ARG A 277 13.10 -29.08 -27.57
CA ARG A 277 11.98 -28.54 -28.35
C ARG A 277 12.45 -27.65 -29.50
N ALA A 278 13.41 -26.75 -29.27
CA ALA A 278 13.97 -25.90 -30.32
C ALA A 278 14.69 -26.72 -31.41
N ARG A 279 15.39 -27.80 -31.05
CA ARG A 279 16.00 -28.73 -32.01
C ARG A 279 14.94 -29.48 -32.82
N ALA A 280 13.88 -29.97 -32.18
CA ALA A 280 12.76 -30.64 -32.85
C ALA A 280 12.04 -29.69 -33.82
N GLU A 281 11.79 -28.45 -33.42
CA GLU A 281 11.17 -27.44 -34.27
C GLU A 281 12.06 -27.09 -35.47
N LYS A 282 13.37 -26.94 -35.26
CA LYS A 282 14.33 -26.72 -36.36
C LYS A 282 14.37 -27.90 -37.32
N ALA A 283 14.30 -29.14 -36.82
CA ALA A 283 14.23 -30.34 -37.66
C ALA A 283 12.92 -30.39 -38.45
N ALA A 284 11.77 -30.09 -37.83
CA ALA A 284 10.48 -30.01 -38.51
C ALA A 284 10.47 -28.94 -39.61
N ARG A 285 11.07 -27.76 -39.35
CA ARG A 285 11.22 -26.71 -40.37
C ARG A 285 12.07 -27.15 -41.55
N ARG A 286 13.11 -27.97 -41.34
CA ARG A 286 13.92 -28.54 -42.44
C ARG A 286 13.10 -29.52 -43.27
N ILE A 287 12.39 -30.46 -42.64
CA ILE A 287 11.52 -31.41 -43.35
C ILE A 287 10.47 -30.67 -44.20
N LEU A 288 9.87 -29.60 -43.68
CA LEU A 288 8.92 -28.78 -44.43
C LEU A 288 9.56 -27.99 -45.57
N ALA A 289 10.83 -27.57 -45.43
CA ALA A 289 11.57 -26.91 -46.50
C ALA A 289 11.88 -27.92 -47.63
N ASP A 290 12.37 -29.11 -47.28
CA ASP A 290 12.68 -30.17 -48.24
C ASP A 290 11.43 -30.57 -49.04
N ARG A 291 10.27 -30.75 -48.37
CA ARG A 291 8.99 -31.02 -49.04
C ARG A 291 8.57 -29.90 -50.00
N ARG A 292 8.78 -28.64 -49.63
CA ARG A 292 8.47 -27.51 -50.53
C ARG A 292 9.37 -27.52 -51.75
N GLU A 293 10.65 -27.86 -51.60
CA GLU A 293 11.56 -27.98 -52.74
C GLU A 293 11.15 -29.12 -53.69
N GLU A 294 10.68 -30.25 -53.14
CA GLU A 294 10.10 -31.37 -53.89
C GLU A 294 8.82 -30.95 -54.64
N ASP A 295 7.87 -30.33 -53.95
CA ASP A 295 6.62 -29.81 -54.53
C ASP A 295 6.90 -28.81 -55.66
N GLU A 296 7.86 -27.90 -55.44
CA GLU A 296 8.29 -26.94 -56.46
C GLU A 296 8.96 -27.63 -57.65
N ALA A 297 9.76 -28.68 -57.41
CA ALA A 297 10.37 -29.46 -58.47
C ALA A 297 9.33 -30.22 -59.29
N GLU A 298 8.32 -30.81 -58.64
CA GLU A 298 7.19 -31.46 -59.30
C GLU A 298 6.34 -30.46 -60.09
N ALA A 299 6.06 -29.28 -59.53
CA ALA A 299 5.38 -28.20 -60.24
C ALA A 299 6.16 -27.76 -61.49
N ARG A 300 7.50 -27.67 -61.41
CA ARG A 300 8.37 -27.41 -62.58
C ARG A 300 8.26 -28.52 -63.63
N ARG A 301 8.25 -29.80 -63.22
CA ARG A 301 8.06 -30.95 -64.13
C ARG A 301 6.70 -30.90 -64.81
N HIS A 302 5.62 -30.64 -64.08
CA HIS A 302 4.28 -30.49 -64.66
C HIS A 302 4.16 -29.29 -65.60
N ALA A 303 4.79 -28.16 -65.27
CA ALA A 303 4.82 -26.99 -66.14
C ALA A 303 5.55 -27.29 -67.46
N ALA A 304 6.69 -27.98 -67.39
CA ALA A 304 7.44 -28.43 -68.57
C ALA A 304 6.61 -29.41 -69.42
N ALA A 305 5.97 -30.40 -68.79
CA ALA A 305 5.08 -31.34 -69.48
C ALA A 305 3.93 -30.63 -70.21
N ARG A 306 3.28 -29.66 -69.56
CA ARG A 306 2.24 -28.83 -70.19
C ARG A 306 2.76 -27.98 -71.35
N ALA A 307 4.00 -27.48 -71.28
CA ALA A 307 4.62 -26.75 -72.37
C ALA A 307 4.87 -27.66 -73.59
N ILE A 308 5.41 -28.85 -73.37
CA ILE A 308 5.63 -29.86 -74.42
C ILE A 308 4.29 -30.25 -75.08
N GLN A 309 3.26 -30.51 -74.28
CA GLN A 309 1.92 -30.84 -74.80
C GLN A 309 1.32 -29.71 -75.65
N ARG A 310 1.53 -28.44 -75.27
CA ARG A 310 1.08 -27.28 -76.08
C ARG A 310 1.79 -27.23 -77.43
N ILE A 311 3.11 -27.42 -77.46
CA ILE A 311 3.89 -27.46 -78.70
C ILE A 311 3.41 -28.62 -79.59
N TYR A 312 3.21 -29.80 -79.01
CA TYR A 312 2.73 -30.97 -79.75
C TYR A 312 1.32 -30.74 -80.34
N ARG A 313 0.37 -30.25 -79.54
CA ARG A 313 -0.99 -29.92 -80.02
C ARG A 313 -0.94 -28.85 -81.10
N GLY A 314 -0.17 -27.78 -80.92
CA GLY A 314 0.02 -26.75 -81.93
C GLY A 314 0.58 -27.31 -83.25
N ARG A 315 1.57 -28.21 -83.19
CA ARG A 315 2.12 -28.88 -84.37
C ARG A 315 1.09 -29.79 -85.05
N GLN A 316 0.31 -30.56 -84.29
CA GLN A 316 -0.75 -31.40 -84.84
C GLN A 316 -1.84 -30.56 -85.51
N THR A 317 -2.26 -29.47 -84.88
CA THR A 317 -3.20 -28.50 -85.46
C THR A 317 -2.64 -27.92 -86.77
N LEU A 318 -1.37 -27.50 -86.81
CA LEU A 318 -0.73 -27.02 -88.04
C LEU A 318 -0.67 -28.09 -89.14
N LEU A 319 -0.34 -29.34 -88.81
CA LEU A 319 -0.33 -30.44 -89.77
C LEU A 319 -1.73 -30.72 -90.33
N TRP A 320 -2.75 -30.71 -89.46
CA TRP A 320 -4.15 -30.84 -89.86
C TRP A 320 -4.58 -29.69 -90.77
N TYR A 321 -4.29 -28.44 -90.39
CA TYR A 321 -4.59 -27.26 -91.22
C TYR A 321 -3.88 -27.32 -92.57
N ARG A 322 -2.61 -27.75 -92.62
CA ARG A 322 -1.84 -27.87 -93.86
C ARG A 322 -2.43 -28.93 -94.79
N GLY A 323 -2.82 -30.09 -94.25
CA GLY A 323 -3.45 -31.15 -95.03
C GLY A 323 -4.85 -30.78 -95.54
N ASN A 324 -5.61 -30.02 -94.74
CA ASN A 324 -6.96 -29.58 -95.09
C ASN A 324 -7.03 -28.17 -95.68
N TYR A 325 -5.89 -27.54 -95.99
CA TYR A 325 -5.85 -26.14 -96.39
C TYR A 325 -6.68 -25.91 -97.66
N GLN A 326 -6.51 -26.77 -98.68
CA GLN A 326 -7.28 -26.65 -99.92
C GLN A 326 -8.76 -26.91 -99.69
N ALA A 327 -9.14 -27.85 -98.82
CA ALA A 327 -10.53 -28.12 -98.48
C ALA A 327 -11.17 -26.94 -97.74
N LEU A 328 -10.46 -26.34 -96.77
CA LEU A 328 -10.92 -25.15 -96.03
C LEU A 328 -11.01 -23.91 -96.94
N VAL A 329 -10.07 -23.74 -97.88
CA VAL A 329 -10.14 -22.68 -98.88
C VAL A 329 -11.32 -22.90 -99.81
N ALA A 330 -11.53 -24.12 -100.31
CA ALA A 330 -12.67 -24.48 -101.15
C ALA A 330 -14.01 -24.29 -100.41
N GLU A 331 -14.10 -24.69 -99.15
CA GLU A 331 -15.29 -24.48 -98.30
C GLU A 331 -15.53 -22.99 -98.04
N ARG A 332 -14.46 -22.21 -97.78
CA ARG A 332 -14.54 -20.76 -97.64
C ARG A 332 -14.97 -20.09 -98.93
N GLU A 333 -14.48 -20.54 -100.08
CA GLU A 333 -14.87 -20.06 -101.40
C GLU A 333 -16.32 -20.43 -101.73
N ALA A 334 -16.74 -21.67 -101.45
CA ALA A 334 -18.11 -22.14 -101.60
C ALA A 334 -19.07 -21.31 -100.73
N GLY A 335 -18.72 -21.07 -99.46
CA GLY A 335 -19.48 -20.21 -98.56
C GLY A 335 -19.45 -18.71 -98.91
N ARG A 336 -18.67 -18.29 -99.92
CA ARG A 336 -18.71 -16.95 -100.53
C ARG A 336 -19.58 -16.90 -101.79
N ARG A 337 -20.03 -18.04 -102.33
CA ARG A 337 -20.92 -18.07 -103.48
C ARG A 337 -22.37 -17.86 -103.05
N CYS A 338 -23.18 -17.43 -104.00
CA CYS A 338 -24.62 -17.29 -103.84
C CYS A 338 -25.23 -18.67 -103.57
N VAL A 339 -25.99 -18.80 -102.48
CA VAL A 339 -26.59 -20.09 -102.07
C VAL A 339 -27.53 -20.66 -103.13
N GLU A 340 -28.12 -19.80 -103.96
CA GLU A 340 -29.17 -20.20 -104.91
C GLU A 340 -28.63 -20.65 -106.27
N CYS A 341 -27.56 -20.02 -106.75
CA CYS A 341 -27.03 -20.33 -108.07
C CYS A 341 -25.68 -21.02 -108.02
N GLU A 342 -24.99 -20.96 -106.88
CA GLU A 342 -23.65 -21.52 -106.60
C GLU A 342 -22.54 -21.13 -107.61
N ALA A 343 -22.87 -20.31 -108.60
CA ALA A 343 -22.01 -19.95 -109.71
C ALA A 343 -21.37 -18.57 -109.52
N ARG A 344 -22.08 -17.63 -108.88
CA ARG A 344 -21.62 -16.25 -108.67
C ARG A 344 -21.29 -16.00 -107.21
N TYR A 345 -20.35 -15.10 -106.95
CA TYR A 345 -20.08 -14.61 -105.60
C TYR A 345 -21.32 -13.90 -105.04
N ALA A 346 -21.58 -14.15 -103.75
CA ALA A 346 -22.64 -13.47 -103.05
C ALA A 346 -22.23 -12.04 -102.71
N THR A 347 -22.98 -11.09 -103.23
CA THR A 347 -22.79 -9.65 -103.02
C THR A 347 -23.63 -9.13 -101.85
N ARG A 348 -24.65 -9.88 -101.43
CA ARG A 348 -25.59 -9.50 -100.35
C ARG A 348 -25.78 -10.65 -99.36
N ALA A 349 -25.73 -10.37 -98.06
CA ALA A 349 -26.21 -11.30 -97.03
C ALA A 349 -27.52 -10.78 -96.43
N CYS A 350 -28.54 -11.62 -96.42
CA CYS A 350 -29.80 -11.29 -95.75
C CYS A 350 -29.59 -11.31 -94.23
N HIS A 351 -29.99 -10.27 -93.50
CA HIS A 351 -29.93 -10.33 -92.03
C HIS A 351 -30.90 -11.37 -91.45
N VAL A 352 -32.08 -11.49 -92.07
CA VAL A 352 -33.16 -12.33 -91.55
C VAL A 352 -33.00 -13.77 -92.00
N CYS A 353 -32.63 -14.02 -93.27
CA CYS A 353 -32.38 -15.38 -93.74
C CYS A 353 -30.99 -15.91 -93.36
N GLN A 354 -30.03 -15.04 -93.03
CA GLN A 354 -28.60 -15.34 -92.81
C GLN A 354 -27.88 -15.98 -94.02
N ASP A 355 -28.58 -16.16 -95.13
CA ASP A 355 -28.06 -16.65 -96.40
C ASP A 355 -27.42 -15.54 -97.24
N LYS A 356 -26.49 -15.95 -98.11
CA LYS A 356 -25.77 -15.05 -99.01
C LYS A 356 -26.23 -15.25 -100.46
N TYR A 357 -26.54 -14.15 -101.13
CA TYR A 357 -27.08 -14.13 -102.49
C TYR A 357 -26.27 -13.21 -103.39
N CYS A 358 -26.21 -13.52 -104.69
CA CYS A 358 -25.75 -12.57 -105.70
C CYS A 358 -26.89 -11.58 -106.04
N ASP A 359 -26.56 -10.42 -106.60
CA ASP A 359 -27.54 -9.36 -106.87
C ASP A 359 -28.75 -9.84 -107.68
N THR A 360 -28.53 -10.74 -108.65
CA THR A 360 -29.61 -11.29 -109.47
C THR A 360 -30.53 -12.24 -108.71
N CYS A 361 -29.97 -13.11 -107.87
CA CYS A 361 -30.79 -14.03 -107.07
C CYS A 361 -31.50 -13.30 -105.93
N TRP A 362 -30.85 -12.28 -105.36
CA TRP A 362 -31.45 -11.44 -104.34
C TRP A 362 -32.72 -10.77 -104.85
N THR A 363 -32.65 -10.09 -105.99
CA THR A 363 -33.82 -9.39 -106.55
C THR A 363 -34.94 -10.36 -106.88
N VAL A 364 -34.66 -11.55 -107.42
CA VAL A 364 -35.71 -12.52 -107.75
C VAL A 364 -36.40 -13.06 -106.49
N ILE A 365 -35.62 -13.43 -105.46
CA ILE A 365 -36.16 -14.10 -104.27
C ILE A 365 -36.75 -13.11 -103.27
N HIS A 366 -36.16 -11.93 -103.15
CA HIS A 366 -36.61 -10.88 -102.24
C HIS A 366 -37.55 -9.87 -102.93
N ALA A 367 -37.93 -10.03 -104.21
CA ALA A 367 -38.98 -9.18 -104.82
C ALA A 367 -40.42 -9.61 -104.46
N LYS A 368 -40.61 -10.79 -103.85
CA LYS A 368 -41.95 -11.35 -103.64
C LYS A 368 -42.20 -11.71 -102.17
N GLY A 369 -43.44 -11.52 -101.74
CA GLY A 369 -43.92 -11.91 -100.41
C GLY A 369 -43.22 -11.17 -99.27
N ASN A 370 -43.24 -11.77 -98.08
CA ASN A 370 -42.70 -11.15 -96.86
C ASN A 370 -41.18 -10.92 -96.89
N LYS A 371 -40.45 -11.58 -97.80
CA LYS A 371 -39.00 -11.42 -97.94
C LYS A 371 -38.59 -10.04 -98.50
N GLN A 372 -39.52 -9.28 -99.09
CA GLN A 372 -39.23 -7.95 -99.64
C GLN A 372 -38.84 -6.91 -98.60
N TYR A 373 -39.17 -7.14 -97.34
CA TYR A 373 -38.83 -6.24 -96.24
C TYR A 373 -37.51 -6.60 -95.55
N HIS A 374 -36.82 -7.67 -95.99
CA HIS A 374 -35.54 -8.02 -95.40
C HIS A 374 -34.46 -7.05 -95.88
N THR A 375 -33.68 -6.52 -94.93
CA THR A 375 -32.48 -5.74 -95.20
C THR A 375 -31.30 -6.68 -95.47
N TYR A 376 -30.27 -6.16 -96.16
CA TYR A 376 -29.04 -6.91 -96.44
C TYR A 376 -27.79 -6.11 -96.09
N ASP A 377 -26.74 -6.84 -95.70
CA ASP A 377 -25.37 -6.33 -95.64
C ASP A 377 -24.68 -6.58 -96.99
N GLY A 378 -23.98 -5.57 -97.51
CA GLY A 378 -23.13 -5.74 -98.69
C GLY A 378 -21.94 -6.62 -98.35
N THR A 379 -21.91 -7.86 -98.85
CA THR A 379 -20.93 -8.83 -98.37
C THR A 379 -19.55 -8.75 -99.01
N TYR A 380 -19.33 -8.09 -100.17
CA TYR A 380 -18.01 -8.20 -100.81
C TYR A 380 -17.74 -7.16 -101.94
N SER A 381 -17.70 -5.86 -101.64
CA SER A 381 -17.10 -4.88 -102.58
C SER A 381 -16.30 -3.74 -101.94
N GLU A 382 -16.40 -3.47 -100.63
CA GLU A 382 -15.62 -2.36 -100.02
C GLU A 382 -14.37 -2.79 -99.25
N LEU A 383 -14.29 -4.03 -98.77
CA LEU A 383 -13.15 -4.49 -97.96
C LEU A 383 -12.01 -5.15 -98.78
N TYR A 384 -12.12 -5.21 -100.11
CA TYR A 384 -11.10 -5.79 -101.02
C TYR A 384 -10.64 -4.83 -102.14
N ARG A 385 -10.78 -3.51 -101.94
CA ARG A 385 -10.17 -2.48 -102.78
C ARG A 385 -8.71 -2.15 -102.36
N PHE A 386 -8.07 -3.02 -101.56
CA PHE A 386 -6.74 -2.82 -100.95
C PHE A 386 -5.70 -3.89 -101.34
N HIS A 387 -5.83 -4.50 -102.52
CA HIS A 387 -4.74 -5.26 -103.12
C HIS A 387 -4.34 -4.64 -104.45
N ASP A 388 -3.62 -3.53 -104.36
CA ASP A 388 -2.65 -3.00 -105.34
C ASP A 388 -1.58 -2.18 -104.59
N LEU A 389 -1.01 -2.74 -103.52
CA LEU A 389 0.23 -2.23 -102.91
C LEU A 389 1.18 -3.40 -102.61
N GLU A 390 2.05 -3.61 -103.59
CA GLU A 390 3.50 -3.81 -103.47
C GLU A 390 4.07 -5.04 -102.71
N ASP A 391 4.91 -5.75 -103.46
CA ASP A 391 5.89 -6.79 -103.12
C ASP A 391 6.43 -6.82 -101.67
N PRO A 392 6.36 -7.97 -100.97
CA PRO A 392 7.16 -8.22 -99.77
C PRO A 392 8.55 -8.80 -100.12
N ALA A 393 9.24 -8.25 -101.13
CA ALA A 393 10.62 -8.60 -101.45
C ALA A 393 11.67 -7.74 -100.73
N ALA A 394 11.27 -6.74 -99.91
CA ALA A 394 12.19 -5.76 -99.33
C ALA A 394 12.05 -5.53 -97.80
N ALA A 395 11.82 -6.58 -97.01
CA ALA A 395 11.86 -6.49 -95.54
C ALA A 395 12.88 -7.45 -94.89
N ALA A 396 13.99 -7.68 -95.59
CA ALA A 396 15.23 -8.12 -94.96
C ALA A 396 15.98 -6.88 -94.43
N GLY A 397 16.07 -6.76 -93.11
CA GLY A 397 17.07 -5.91 -92.45
C GLY A 397 16.53 -4.66 -91.76
N THR A 398 16.34 -4.74 -90.45
CA THR A 398 16.92 -3.79 -89.49
C THR A 398 17.08 -4.50 -88.16
N GLY A 399 18.33 -4.76 -87.78
CA GLY A 399 18.66 -5.14 -86.42
C GLY A 399 18.54 -3.90 -85.53
N TYR A 400 17.78 -4.00 -84.45
CA TYR A 400 17.91 -3.07 -83.34
C TYR A 400 18.90 -3.67 -82.33
N ALA A 401 20.14 -3.24 -82.50
CA ALA A 401 21.18 -3.30 -81.49
C ALA A 401 20.85 -2.25 -80.41
N GLU A 402 20.57 -2.71 -79.20
CA GLU A 402 20.41 -1.85 -78.02
C GLU A 402 21.81 -1.54 -77.46
N GLN A 403 22.41 -0.46 -77.96
CA GLN A 403 23.62 0.14 -77.41
C GLN A 403 23.26 1.31 -76.46
N GLY A 404 23.86 1.27 -75.27
CA GLY A 404 24.58 2.41 -74.70
C GLY A 404 23.78 3.61 -74.21
N GLY A 405 23.34 3.56 -72.95
CA GLY A 405 22.92 4.74 -72.18
C GLY A 405 23.78 4.90 -70.92
N TYR A 406 24.88 5.64 -71.05
CA TYR A 406 25.69 6.15 -69.96
C TYR A 406 24.84 6.97 -68.98
N ASN A 407 24.93 6.69 -67.68
CA ASN A 407 24.59 7.66 -66.64
C ASN A 407 25.71 7.73 -65.61
N HIS A 408 26.59 8.67 -65.90
CA HIS A 408 27.33 9.56 -65.01
C HIS A 408 27.27 9.24 -63.51
N THR A 409 28.40 8.80 -62.98
CA THR A 409 28.76 8.92 -61.56
C THR A 409 28.78 10.39 -61.18
N GLY A 410 27.76 10.82 -60.44
CA GLY A 410 27.73 12.09 -59.71
C GLY A 410 28.35 11.89 -58.33
N GLN A 411 29.62 12.24 -58.24
CA GLN A 411 30.37 12.44 -57.01
C GLN A 411 29.81 13.68 -56.29
N TYR A 412 29.18 13.47 -55.13
CA TYR A 412 28.91 14.53 -54.16
C TYR A 412 29.38 14.05 -52.79
N ASP A 413 30.55 14.58 -52.42
CA ASP A 413 30.94 14.82 -51.03
C ASP A 413 29.94 15.75 -50.35
N GLY A 414 29.73 15.56 -49.05
CA GLY A 414 29.32 16.65 -48.16
C GLY A 414 28.27 16.30 -47.11
N GLY A 415 28.68 16.37 -45.85
CA GLY A 415 27.88 17.12 -44.86
C GLY A 415 27.06 16.31 -43.88
N TYR A 416 27.73 15.73 -42.89
CA TYR A 416 27.17 15.52 -41.56
C TYR A 416 26.99 16.89 -40.90
N ASP A 417 25.78 17.45 -40.94
CA ASP A 417 25.44 18.58 -40.07
C ASP A 417 24.62 18.08 -38.87
N SER A 418 25.27 18.18 -37.72
CA SER A 418 24.68 18.07 -36.41
C SER A 418 24.00 19.41 -36.11
N THR A 419 22.73 19.43 -35.72
CA THR A 419 22.10 20.32 -34.71
C THR A 419 20.56 20.40 -34.89
N GLY A 420 19.86 20.68 -33.78
CA GLY A 420 18.44 21.11 -33.78
C GLY A 420 17.45 20.00 -33.40
N GLN A 421 17.09 19.73 -32.14
CA GLN A 421 16.52 20.60 -31.10
C GLN A 421 15.03 20.96 -31.32
N PHE A 422 14.22 20.59 -30.31
CA PHE A 422 12.85 21.02 -29.95
C PHE A 422 11.63 20.62 -30.80
N GLY A 423 10.57 20.21 -30.09
CA GLY A 423 9.23 20.09 -30.66
C GLY A 423 8.18 19.34 -29.82
N SER A 424 7.95 19.75 -28.58
CA SER A 424 6.78 19.37 -27.78
C SER A 424 5.48 19.86 -28.41
N THR A 425 4.46 19.02 -28.56
CA THR A 425 3.02 19.38 -28.50
C THR A 425 2.22 18.11 -28.12
N ALA A 426 1.57 18.14 -26.95
CA ALA A 426 0.12 18.31 -26.79
C ALA A 426 -0.68 17.07 -27.24
N ALA A 427 -1.10 16.21 -26.30
CA ALA A 427 -2.40 16.33 -25.63
C ALA A 427 -3.57 16.15 -26.61
N LEU A 428 -4.06 14.92 -26.72
CA LEU A 428 -5.46 14.65 -27.11
C LEU A 428 -5.96 13.44 -26.32
N THR A 429 -6.75 13.80 -25.32
CA THR A 429 -7.77 12.99 -24.64
C THR A 429 -8.74 12.37 -25.64
N ALA A 430 -8.99 11.08 -25.53
CA ALA A 430 -10.22 10.48 -26.00
C ALA A 430 -10.60 9.33 -25.08
N ASP A 431 -11.62 9.59 -24.27
CA ASP A 431 -12.48 8.59 -23.63
C ASP A 431 -12.86 7.49 -24.63
N PHE A 432 -12.65 6.23 -24.24
CA PHE A 432 -13.38 5.12 -24.82
C PHE A 432 -13.73 4.12 -23.71
N THR A 433 -14.89 4.35 -23.12
CA THR A 433 -15.56 3.50 -22.14
C THR A 433 -16.52 2.58 -22.87
N GLU A 434 -16.10 1.35 -23.18
CA GLU A 434 -16.98 0.21 -23.47
C GLU A 434 -16.29 -1.02 -22.86
N GLY A 435 -16.83 -1.77 -21.90
CA GLY A 435 -18.23 -2.12 -21.72
C GLY A 435 -18.52 -3.52 -22.27
N TYR A 436 -17.76 -4.55 -21.86
CA TYR A 436 -18.17 -5.94 -22.06
C TYR A 436 -17.99 -6.76 -20.78
N ASN A 437 -19.14 -6.97 -20.15
CA ASN A 437 -19.38 -7.89 -19.07
C ASN A 437 -19.90 -9.18 -19.73
N THR A 438 -19.08 -10.22 -19.84
CA THR A 438 -19.53 -11.56 -20.22
C THR A 438 -19.27 -12.51 -19.06
N SER A 439 -20.34 -12.70 -18.30
CA SER A 439 -20.64 -13.85 -17.48
C SER A 439 -20.30 -15.17 -18.20
N SER A 440 -19.50 -16.02 -17.57
CA SER A 440 -19.55 -17.46 -17.80
C SER A 440 -19.35 -18.18 -16.47
N LEU A 441 -20.46 -18.76 -16.02
CA LEU A 441 -20.56 -19.70 -14.92
C LEU A 441 -19.83 -21.00 -15.27
N GLU A 442 -18.84 -21.38 -14.49
CA GLU A 442 -18.48 -22.78 -14.14
C GLU A 442 -17.86 -22.67 -12.73
N GLY A 443 -18.45 -23.16 -11.64
CA GLY A 443 -18.95 -24.51 -11.46
C GLY A 443 -17.88 -25.38 -10.77
N HIS A 444 -17.39 -24.98 -9.58
CA HIS A 444 -16.54 -25.84 -8.76
C HIS A 444 -17.01 -25.89 -7.31
N ASP A 445 -17.80 -26.93 -7.06
CA ASP A 445 -18.14 -27.52 -5.77
C ASP A 445 -16.88 -28.15 -5.17
N GLN A 446 -16.44 -27.64 -4.01
CA GLN A 446 -15.44 -28.27 -3.16
C GLN A 446 -15.98 -28.29 -1.74
N THR A 447 -16.61 -29.41 -1.40
CA THR A 447 -16.88 -29.85 -0.04
C THR A 447 -15.57 -29.96 0.75
N GLN A 448 -15.33 -29.02 1.67
CA GLN A 448 -14.27 -29.15 2.66
C GLN A 448 -14.76 -29.97 3.86
N GLU A 449 -14.12 -31.12 4.01
CA GLU A 449 -14.19 -32.05 5.12
C GLU A 449 -13.65 -31.37 6.39
N TYR A 450 -14.54 -31.02 7.32
CA TYR A 450 -14.18 -30.48 8.63
C TYR A 450 -13.82 -31.64 9.57
N GLN A 451 -12.57 -31.69 10.02
CA GLN A 451 -12.13 -32.57 11.09
C GLN A 451 -12.69 -32.07 12.43
N VAL A 452 -13.53 -32.90 13.05
CA VAL A 452 -14.03 -32.75 14.41
C VAL A 452 -12.89 -33.09 15.37
N VAL A 453 -12.45 -32.10 16.16
CA VAL A 453 -11.54 -32.31 17.29
C VAL A 453 -12.41 -32.42 18.53
N ASP A 454 -12.50 -33.63 19.07
CA ASP A 454 -13.18 -33.95 20.31
C ASP A 454 -12.47 -33.36 21.52
N GLY A 455 -13.27 -32.84 22.46
CA GLY A 455 -12.89 -32.73 23.87
C GLY A 455 -12.79 -31.32 24.41
N ILE A 456 -13.91 -30.81 24.95
CA ILE A 456 -14.07 -30.22 26.29
C ILE A 456 -15.55 -29.83 26.41
N GLN A 457 -16.31 -30.57 27.24
CA GLN A 457 -17.66 -30.20 27.64
C GLN A 457 -17.60 -28.96 28.54
N GLN A 458 -17.78 -27.77 27.96
CA GLN A 458 -18.22 -26.59 28.70
C GLN A 458 -19.71 -26.41 28.43
N SER A 459 -20.50 -26.59 29.48
CA SER A 459 -21.93 -26.30 29.53
C SER A 459 -22.15 -24.81 29.29
N GLY A 460 -22.43 -24.46 28.04
CA GLY A 460 -22.87 -23.14 27.62
C GLY A 460 -23.09 -23.17 26.12
N SER A 461 -24.34 -23.33 25.71
CA SER A 461 -24.83 -23.59 24.34
C SER A 461 -24.57 -22.47 23.31
N TRP A 462 -23.70 -21.51 23.62
CA TRP A 462 -23.34 -20.39 22.77
C TRP A 462 -22.03 -20.65 22.03
N VAL A 463 -22.11 -20.75 20.71
CA VAL A 463 -20.97 -20.96 19.81
C VAL A 463 -20.60 -19.63 19.13
N GLN A 464 -19.31 -19.29 19.14
CA GLN A 464 -18.80 -18.12 18.43
C GLN A 464 -18.75 -18.39 16.92
N GLN A 465 -19.37 -17.53 16.12
CA GLN A 465 -19.29 -17.55 14.66
C GLN A 465 -18.77 -16.21 14.11
N PHE A 466 -18.18 -16.25 12.91
CA PHE A 466 -17.68 -15.05 12.21
C PHE A 466 -18.51 -14.82 10.96
N ASP A 467 -19.16 -13.65 10.88
CA ASP A 467 -19.89 -13.23 9.68
C ASP A 467 -18.93 -12.47 8.75
N SER A 468 -18.66 -13.06 7.58
CA SER A 468 -17.77 -12.47 6.55
C SER A 468 -18.37 -11.22 5.90
N ASN A 469 -19.68 -11.05 5.89
CA ASN A 469 -20.36 -9.88 5.35
C ASN A 469 -20.29 -8.70 6.32
N ALA A 470 -20.53 -8.95 7.61
CA ALA A 470 -20.45 -7.93 8.66
C ALA A 470 -19.02 -7.67 9.17
N GLY A 471 -18.06 -8.56 8.85
CA GLY A 471 -16.68 -8.47 9.31
C GLY A 471 -16.53 -8.51 10.84
N SER A 472 -17.50 -9.11 11.53
CA SER A 472 -17.67 -9.06 12.98
C SER A 472 -18.01 -10.46 13.52
N THR A 473 -17.55 -10.79 14.73
CA THR A 473 -17.93 -12.05 15.41
C THR A 473 -19.28 -11.89 16.12
N TYR A 474 -20.12 -12.92 16.08
CA TYR A 474 -21.38 -13.02 16.82
C TYR A 474 -21.44 -14.36 17.55
N TRP A 475 -22.34 -14.49 18.52
CA TRP A 475 -22.58 -15.70 19.29
C TRP A 475 -23.94 -16.27 18.90
N TYR A 476 -23.97 -17.56 18.56
CA TYR A 476 -25.17 -18.29 18.19
C TYR A 476 -25.48 -19.36 19.23
N ASN A 477 -26.71 -19.38 19.74
CA ASN A 477 -27.16 -20.40 20.66
C ASN A 477 -27.72 -21.58 19.86
N SER A 478 -27.06 -22.74 19.93
CA SER A 478 -27.48 -23.93 19.17
C SER A 478 -28.77 -24.56 19.67
N GLU A 479 -29.20 -24.28 20.90
CA GLU A 479 -30.42 -24.82 21.49
C GLU A 479 -31.64 -23.92 21.23
N THR A 480 -31.48 -22.60 21.30
CA THR A 480 -32.60 -21.65 21.13
C THR A 480 -32.73 -21.09 19.72
N GLY A 481 -31.68 -21.16 18.90
CA GLY A 481 -31.64 -20.54 17.58
C GLY A 481 -31.46 -19.02 17.61
N GLU A 482 -31.15 -18.44 18.78
CA GLU A 482 -30.92 -17.01 18.95
C GLU A 482 -29.48 -16.61 18.59
N ALA A 483 -29.32 -15.39 18.07
CA ALA A 483 -28.02 -14.80 17.77
C ALA A 483 -27.83 -13.49 18.55
N SER A 484 -26.64 -13.29 19.13
CA SER A 484 -26.26 -12.08 19.87
C SER A 484 -24.90 -11.56 19.42
N TRP A 485 -24.78 -10.24 19.25
CA TRP A 485 -23.51 -9.56 19.01
C TRP A 485 -22.71 -9.29 20.30
N ILE A 486 -23.33 -9.48 21.47
CA ILE A 486 -22.72 -9.31 22.78
C ILE A 486 -22.43 -10.71 23.34
N ASP A 487 -21.19 -10.93 23.76
CA ASP A 487 -20.72 -12.19 24.38
C ASP A 487 -21.51 -12.50 25.66
N PRO A 488 -22.41 -13.50 25.64
CA PRO A 488 -23.27 -13.81 26.77
C PRO A 488 -22.47 -14.36 27.97
N ASN A 489 -21.26 -14.88 27.74
CA ASN A 489 -20.41 -15.42 28.81
C ASN A 489 -19.62 -14.32 29.55
N LYS A 490 -19.52 -13.10 29.01
CA LYS A 490 -18.80 -12.00 29.66
C LYS A 490 -19.59 -11.25 30.73
N ASN A 491 -20.92 -11.30 30.70
CA ASN A 491 -21.76 -10.52 31.61
C ASN A 491 -22.03 -11.19 32.97
N HIS A 492 -21.54 -12.42 33.20
CA HIS A 492 -21.77 -13.14 34.46
C HIS A 492 -20.71 -12.93 35.55
N ILE A 493 -19.78 -11.99 35.37
CA ILE A 493 -18.82 -11.58 36.39
C ILE A 493 -19.25 -10.21 36.95
N GLN A 494 -20.17 -10.21 37.93
CA GLN A 494 -20.41 -9.10 38.84
C GLN A 494 -20.44 -9.59 40.28
#